data_AF-A0A9E5NQ96-F1
#
_entry.id   AF-A0A9E5NQ96-F1
#
_cell.length_a   1.000
_cell.length_b   1.000
_cell.length_c   1.000
_cell.angle_alpha   90.00
_cell.angle_beta   90.00
_cell.angle_gamma   90.00
#
_symmetry.space_group_name_H-M   'P 1'
#
loop_
_entity.id
_entity.type
_entity.pdbx_description
1 polymer ?
#
loop_
_entity_poly.entity_id
_entity_poly.type
_entity_poly.pdbx_seq_one_letter_code
_entity_poly.pdbx_strand_id
1 'polypeptide(L)'
;MTELAEEDYDATSQAGETYTYTVTLGESRDVIWMYGWCTTTEELLRQNWQNITLAFTVNGEDVRLDRFAMLESGFEDQHCRLYYALVTDWPQGEHELITEVTFETELDDGTDTYPAGTHWYKHIVSVGG
;
A
#
# COMPACT_ATOMS: atom_id res chain seq x y z
N MET A 1 8.76 -1.78 12.77
CA MET A 1 8.02 -0.69 12.10
C MET A 1 6.68 -0.59 12.79
N THR A 2 6.19 0.61 13.09
CA THR A 2 4.92 0.80 13.82
C THR A 2 3.87 1.27 12.84
N GLU A 3 2.75 0.56 12.76
CA GLU A 3 1.58 0.98 12.00
C GLU A 3 0.93 2.19 12.69
N LEU A 4 0.48 3.16 11.90
CA LEU A 4 -0.01 4.44 12.41
C LEU A 4 -1.53 4.59 12.35
N ALA A 5 -2.19 3.82 11.50
CA ALA A 5 -3.65 3.76 11.43
C ALA A 5 -4.17 2.80 12.51
N GLU A 6 -5.36 3.06 13.03
CA GLU A 6 -6.03 2.15 13.98
C GLU A 6 -6.95 1.16 13.26
N GLU A 7 -7.33 1.46 12.02
CA GLU A 7 -8.21 0.63 11.21
C GLU A 7 -7.50 -0.64 10.73
N ASP A 8 -8.08 -1.79 11.07
CA ASP A 8 -7.68 -3.11 10.57
C ASP A 8 -8.85 -3.72 9.80
N TYR A 9 -8.55 -4.28 8.63
CA TYR A 9 -9.52 -4.91 7.75
C TYR A 9 -9.25 -6.41 7.70
N ASP A 10 -10.02 -7.17 8.49
CA ASP A 10 -9.92 -8.64 8.60
C ASP A 10 -10.25 -9.39 7.27
N ALA A 11 -10.80 -8.70 6.27
CA ALA A 11 -11.23 -9.30 5.01
C ALA A 11 -10.21 -9.06 3.89
N THR A 12 -9.97 -10.11 3.10
CA THR A 12 -9.20 -10.06 1.85
C THR A 12 -9.68 -8.91 0.97
N SER A 13 -8.76 -8.16 0.37
CA SER A 13 -9.12 -6.98 -0.43
C SER A 13 -10.01 -7.37 -1.61
N GLN A 14 -11.06 -6.59 -1.86
CA GLN A 14 -12.04 -6.82 -2.92
C GLN A 14 -11.92 -5.73 -3.99
N ALA A 15 -11.96 -6.16 -5.25
CA ALA A 15 -11.93 -5.25 -6.38
C ALA A 15 -13.20 -4.37 -6.38
N GLY A 16 -13.02 -3.06 -6.57
CA GLY A 16 -14.10 -2.07 -6.47
C GLY A 16 -14.18 -1.37 -5.11
N GLU A 17 -13.54 -1.91 -4.07
CA GLU A 17 -13.63 -1.38 -2.71
C GLU A 17 -12.50 -0.39 -2.38
N THR A 18 -12.81 0.53 -1.46
CA THR A 18 -11.85 1.49 -0.90
C THR A 18 -11.68 1.26 0.60
N TYR A 19 -10.46 0.94 0.99
CA TYR A 19 -10.02 0.77 2.37
C TYR A 19 -9.48 2.11 2.88
N THR A 20 -10.14 2.71 3.86
CA THR A 20 -9.80 4.04 4.37
C THR A 20 -9.18 3.95 5.75
N TYR A 21 -8.01 4.55 5.89
CA TYR A 21 -7.20 4.56 7.11
C TYR A 21 -7.00 5.99 7.58
N THR A 22 -7.14 6.24 8.87
CA THR A 22 -6.99 7.58 9.45
C THR A 22 -5.72 7.64 10.28
N VAL A 23 -4.87 8.62 9.99
CA VAL A 23 -3.60 8.83 10.69
C VAL A 23 -3.56 10.22 11.28
N THR A 24 -3.37 10.32 12.59
CA THR A 24 -3.21 11.61 13.28
C THR A 24 -1.76 11.83 13.68
N LEU A 25 -1.16 12.92 13.19
CA LEU A 25 0.18 13.37 13.51
C LEU A 25 0.10 14.66 14.34
N GLY A 26 0.63 14.63 15.57
CA GLY A 26 0.65 15.83 16.43
C GLY A 26 1.51 16.96 15.85
N GLU A 27 2.57 16.61 15.13
CA GLU A 27 3.43 17.52 14.37
C GLU A 27 3.98 16.80 13.14
N SER A 28 4.57 17.55 12.21
CA SER A 28 5.23 16.95 11.04
C SER A 28 6.37 16.05 11.49
N ARG A 29 6.35 14.80 11.00
CA ARG A 29 7.41 13.81 11.19
C ARG A 29 7.55 12.92 9.96
N ASP A 30 8.68 12.25 9.87
CA ASP A 30 8.91 11.27 8.80
C ASP A 30 7.95 10.08 8.96
N VAL A 31 7.26 9.75 7.87
CA VAL A 31 6.33 8.62 7.79
C VAL A 31 6.69 7.78 6.59
N ILE A 32 6.73 6.46 6.76
CA ILE A 32 6.89 5.54 5.64
C ILE A 32 5.50 5.25 5.06
N TRP A 33 5.30 5.58 3.79
CA TRP A 33 4.15 5.14 3.03
C TRP A 33 4.56 3.96 2.16
N MET A 34 3.84 2.84 2.26
CA MET A 34 4.21 1.63 1.56
C MET A 34 3.02 0.82 1.08
N TYR A 35 3.26 0.05 0.04
CA TYR A 35 2.42 -1.06 -0.38
C TYR A 35 3.29 -2.29 -0.59
N GLY A 36 2.75 -3.45 -0.25
CA GLY A 36 3.44 -4.72 -0.34
C GLY A 36 2.52 -5.84 -0.78
N TRP A 37 3.11 -6.82 -1.44
CA TRP A 37 2.47 -8.10 -1.69
C TRP A 37 3.43 -9.21 -1.34
N CYS A 38 2.90 -10.18 -0.62
CA CYS A 38 3.62 -11.32 -0.13
C CYS A 38 2.97 -12.58 -0.69
N THR A 39 3.76 -13.62 -0.91
CA THR A 39 3.27 -14.94 -1.30
C THR A 39 4.07 -16.00 -0.57
N THR A 40 3.54 -17.23 -0.50
CA THR A 40 4.23 -18.36 0.14
C THR A 40 5.47 -18.85 -0.61
N THR A 41 5.66 -18.45 -1.89
CA THR A 41 6.85 -18.84 -2.68
C THR A 41 7.32 -17.71 -3.60
N GLU A 42 8.63 -17.59 -3.80
CA GLU A 42 9.22 -16.59 -4.70
C GLU A 42 8.68 -16.68 -6.15
N GLU A 43 8.36 -17.89 -6.62
CA GLU A 43 7.81 -18.09 -7.96
C GLU A 43 6.37 -17.54 -8.08
N LEU A 44 5.53 -17.73 -7.06
CA LEU A 44 4.21 -17.10 -7.01
C LEU A 44 4.33 -15.57 -6.99
N LEU A 45 5.23 -15.02 -6.17
CA LEU A 45 5.49 -13.58 -6.14
C LEU A 45 5.82 -13.06 -7.54
N ARG A 46 6.76 -13.71 -8.23
CA ARG A 46 7.19 -13.32 -9.59
C ARG A 46 6.07 -13.42 -10.63
N GLN A 47 5.19 -14.41 -10.51
CA GLN A 47 4.05 -14.59 -11.41
C GLN A 47 2.96 -13.55 -11.16
N ASN A 48 2.56 -13.34 -9.90
CA ASN A 48 1.54 -12.36 -9.54
C ASN A 48 1.97 -10.96 -9.93
N TRP A 49 3.24 -10.60 -9.72
CA TRP A 49 3.74 -9.26 -10.04
C TRP A 49 3.73 -8.90 -11.52
N GLN A 50 3.60 -9.87 -12.42
CA GLN A 50 3.40 -9.59 -13.85
C GLN A 50 1.98 -9.07 -14.15
N ASN A 51 1.05 -9.25 -13.21
CA ASN A 51 -0.36 -8.89 -13.32
C ASN A 51 -0.75 -7.79 -12.31
N ILE A 52 0.23 -7.15 -11.66
CA ILE A 52 -0.01 -6.08 -10.69
C ILE A 52 0.51 -4.76 -11.23
N THR A 53 -0.39 -3.77 -11.27
CA THR A 53 -0.06 -2.37 -11.56
C THR A 53 -0.32 -1.51 -10.33
N LEU A 54 0.61 -0.60 -10.03
CA LEU A 54 0.52 0.35 -8.92
C LEU A 54 0.41 1.79 -9.44
N ALA A 55 -0.50 2.56 -8.87
CA ALA A 55 -0.53 4.01 -8.99
C ALA A 55 -0.63 4.64 -7.59
N PHE A 56 0.02 5.79 -7.42
CA PHE A 56 0.11 6.49 -6.16
C PHE A 56 -0.27 7.94 -6.37
N THR A 57 -1.14 8.50 -5.54
CA THR A 57 -1.47 9.93 -5.57
C THR A 57 -1.38 10.56 -4.19
N VAL A 58 -1.02 11.85 -4.16
CA VAL A 58 -1.03 12.70 -2.96
C VAL A 58 -1.89 13.91 -3.28
N ASN A 59 -2.98 14.11 -2.55
CA ASN A 59 -3.92 15.21 -2.76
C ASN A 59 -4.40 15.32 -4.22
N GLY A 60 -4.58 14.18 -4.89
CA GLY A 60 -4.98 14.08 -6.30
C GLY A 60 -3.87 14.30 -7.33
N GLU A 61 -2.61 14.50 -6.90
CA GLU A 61 -1.46 14.59 -7.80
C GLU A 61 -0.71 13.25 -7.90
N ASP A 62 -0.40 12.82 -9.12
CA ASP A 62 0.32 11.57 -9.38
C ASP A 62 1.75 11.59 -8.82
N VAL A 63 2.09 10.56 -8.06
CA VAL A 63 3.46 10.29 -7.60
C VAL A 63 4.04 9.17 -8.46
N ARG A 64 5.11 9.49 -9.19
CA ARG A 64 5.80 8.51 -10.05
C ARG A 64 6.42 7.39 -9.20
N LEU A 65 6.27 6.15 -9.65
CA LEU A 65 6.79 4.97 -8.95
C LEU A 65 8.31 5.00 -8.75
N ASP A 66 9.07 5.72 -9.59
CA ASP A 66 10.52 5.92 -9.45
C ASP A 66 10.93 6.74 -8.20
N ARG A 67 9.95 7.31 -7.48
CA ARG A 67 10.13 7.96 -6.18
C ARG A 67 10.07 6.99 -5.01
N PHE A 68 9.66 5.74 -5.25
CA PHE A 68 9.60 4.68 -4.26
C PHE A 68 10.85 3.80 -4.36
N ALA A 69 11.40 3.44 -3.22
CA ALA A 69 12.35 2.35 -3.15
C ALA A 69 11.59 1.01 -3.27
N MET A 70 12.24 0.03 -3.90
CA MET A 70 11.73 -1.32 -4.00
C MET A 70 12.61 -2.25 -3.18
N LEU A 71 11.98 -3.09 -2.36
CA LEU A 71 12.63 -4.13 -1.58
C LEU A 71 11.94 -5.47 -1.84
N GLU A 72 12.71 -6.48 -2.21
CA GLU A 72 12.28 -7.87 -2.10
C GLU A 72 12.95 -8.47 -0.87
N SER A 73 12.14 -9.07 0.01
CA SER A 73 12.62 -9.71 1.22
C SER A 73 11.75 -10.90 1.57
N GLY A 74 12.37 -11.91 2.18
CA GLY A 74 11.63 -12.86 3.00
C GLY A 74 11.14 -12.14 4.25
N PHE A 75 9.86 -12.28 4.58
CA PHE A 75 9.30 -11.89 5.86
C PHE A 75 8.64 -13.13 6.47
N GLU A 76 9.22 -13.61 7.58
CA GLU A 76 8.91 -14.94 8.12
C GLU A 76 9.03 -16.04 7.04
N ASP A 77 7.95 -16.76 6.77
CA ASP A 77 7.86 -17.82 5.76
C ASP A 77 7.30 -17.33 4.41
N GLN A 78 7.15 -16.01 4.22
CA GLN A 78 6.64 -15.41 2.99
C GLN A 78 7.72 -14.68 2.20
N HIS A 79 7.51 -14.57 0.90
CA HIS A 79 8.31 -13.78 -0.03
C HIS A 79 7.52 -12.54 -0.43
N CYS A 80 8.07 -11.36 -0.11
CA CYS A 80 7.40 -10.09 -0.31
C CYS A 80 8.16 -9.19 -1.28
N ARG A 81 7.40 -8.43 -2.08
CA ARG A 81 7.91 -7.25 -2.80
C ARG A 81 7.18 -6.02 -2.29
N LEU A 82 7.96 -5.05 -1.82
CA LEU A 82 7.48 -3.82 -1.20
C LEU A 82 7.91 -2.61 -2.04
N TYR A 83 7.00 -1.66 -2.22
CA TYR A 83 7.31 -0.30 -2.66
C TYR A 83 7.07 0.64 -1.51
N TYR A 84 8.07 1.44 -1.15
CA TYR A 84 7.97 2.37 -0.03
C TYR A 84 8.66 3.69 -0.30
N ALA A 85 8.08 4.76 0.24
CA ALA A 85 8.63 6.11 0.20
C ALA A 85 8.63 6.71 1.60
N LEU A 86 9.64 7.52 1.89
CA LEU A 86 9.66 8.37 3.08
C LEU A 86 8.93 9.68 2.74
N VAL A 87 7.84 9.95 3.43
CA VAL A 87 7.07 11.19 3.32
C VAL A 87 7.46 12.08 4.49
N THR A 88 7.99 13.26 4.17
CA THR A 88 8.56 14.22 5.11
C THR A 88 7.92 15.59 4.93
N ASP A 89 8.23 16.52 5.84
CA ASP A 89 7.87 17.94 5.72
C ASP A 89 6.37 18.19 5.47
N TRP A 90 5.52 17.46 6.22
CA TRP A 90 4.08 17.54 6.11
C TRP A 90 3.58 18.96 6.39
N PRO A 91 2.82 19.57 5.46
CA PRO A 91 2.11 20.81 5.76
C PRO A 91 1.07 20.59 6.86
N GLN A 92 0.74 21.65 7.62
CA GLN A 92 -0.38 21.57 8.56
C GLN A 92 -1.70 21.34 7.82
N GLY A 93 -2.58 20.50 8.39
CA GLY A 93 -3.89 20.19 7.82
C GLY A 93 -4.04 18.72 7.44
N GLU A 94 -5.03 18.45 6.60
CA GLU A 94 -5.38 17.11 6.11
C GLU A 94 -4.73 16.83 4.75
N HIS A 95 -4.21 15.62 4.59
CA HIS A 95 -3.61 15.13 3.35
C HIS A 95 -4.18 13.76 3.00
N GLU A 96 -4.50 13.58 1.73
CA GLU A 96 -5.00 12.32 1.18
C GLU A 96 -3.89 11.62 0.40
N LEU A 97 -3.54 10.41 0.82
CA LEU A 97 -2.63 9.52 0.11
C LEU A 97 -3.41 8.31 -0.40
N ILE A 98 -3.41 8.08 -1.71
CA ILE A 98 -4.11 6.93 -2.32
C ILE A 98 -3.10 6.02 -2.99
N THR A 99 -3.15 4.75 -2.62
CA THR A 99 -2.54 3.65 -3.37
C THR A 99 -3.64 2.95 -4.16
N GLU A 100 -3.53 2.96 -5.48
CA GLU A 100 -4.36 2.15 -6.38
C GLU A 100 -3.58 0.91 -6.79
N VAL A 101 -4.20 -0.25 -6.60
CA VAL A 101 -3.60 -1.54 -6.93
C VAL A 101 -4.53 -2.26 -7.88
N THR A 102 -4.10 -2.45 -9.12
CA THR A 102 -4.88 -3.17 -10.13
C THR A 102 -4.31 -4.57 -10.34
N PHE A 103 -5.16 -5.57 -10.13
CA PHE A 103 -4.89 -6.96 -10.47
C PHE A 103 -5.52 -7.25 -11.84
N GLU A 104 -4.70 -7.51 -12.86
CA GLU A 104 -5.19 -7.79 -14.22
C GLU A 104 -5.98 -9.10 -14.30
N THR A 105 -5.64 -10.05 -13.43
CA THR A 105 -6.32 -11.34 -13.25
C THR A 105 -6.56 -11.59 -11.76
N GLU A 106 -7.33 -12.63 -11.43
CA GLU A 106 -7.36 -13.16 -10.07
C GLU A 106 -5.94 -13.61 -9.68
N LEU A 107 -5.54 -13.33 -8.43
CA LEU A 107 -4.23 -13.65 -7.89
C LEU A 107 -4.34 -14.57 -6.69
N ASP A 108 -3.39 -15.48 -6.54
CA ASP A 108 -3.28 -16.42 -5.42
C ASP A 108 -1.95 -16.17 -4.71
N ASP A 109 -1.98 -15.84 -3.41
CA ASP A 109 -0.77 -15.65 -2.61
C ASP A 109 -0.24 -16.96 -1.98
N GLY A 110 -0.94 -18.07 -2.21
CA GLY A 110 -0.72 -19.38 -1.64
C GLY A 110 -1.43 -19.62 -0.30
N THR A 111 -2.17 -18.63 0.20
CA THR A 111 -3.05 -18.71 1.37
C THR A 111 -4.49 -18.35 0.97
N ASP A 112 -4.67 -17.24 0.25
CA ASP A 112 -5.94 -16.69 -0.18
C ASP A 112 -5.92 -16.29 -1.66
N THR A 113 -7.12 -16.14 -2.23
CA THR A 113 -7.32 -15.64 -3.59
C THR A 113 -7.96 -14.25 -3.59
N TYR A 114 -7.49 -13.40 -4.50
CA TYR A 114 -7.85 -12.00 -4.58
C TYR A 114 -8.43 -11.71 -5.96
N PRO A 115 -9.63 -11.11 -6.05
CA PRO A 115 -10.31 -10.90 -7.31
C PRO A 115 -9.58 -9.91 -8.22
N ALA A 116 -9.68 -10.14 -9.53
CA ALA A 116 -9.23 -9.20 -10.56
C ALA A 116 -9.95 -7.85 -10.44
N GLY A 117 -9.26 -6.77 -10.78
CA GLY A 117 -9.75 -5.40 -10.75
C GLY A 117 -8.92 -4.51 -9.85
N THR A 118 -9.40 -3.29 -9.61
CA THR A 118 -8.68 -2.29 -8.83
C THR A 118 -9.14 -2.27 -7.38
N HIS A 119 -8.18 -2.15 -6.47
CA HIS A 119 -8.34 -2.08 -5.02
C HIS A 119 -7.72 -0.75 -4.58
N TRP A 120 -8.42 0.02 -3.74
CA TRP A 120 -7.96 1.34 -3.30
C TRP A 120 -7.64 1.35 -1.82
N TYR A 121 -6.44 1.84 -1.47
CA TYR A 121 -6.03 2.08 -0.09
C TYR A 121 -5.83 3.58 0.11
N LYS A 122 -6.76 4.20 0.84
CA LYS A 122 -6.83 5.63 1.09
C LYS A 122 -6.38 5.92 2.51
N HIS A 123 -5.36 6.76 2.67
CA HIS A 123 -4.90 7.23 3.96
C HIS A 123 -5.23 8.72 4.10
N ILE A 124 -5.99 9.06 5.13
CA ILE A 124 -6.27 10.45 5.53
C ILE A 124 -5.32 10.81 6.67
N VAL A 125 -4.35 11.66 6.39
CA VAL A 125 -3.30 12.07 7.33
C VAL A 125 -3.57 13.49 7.82
N SER A 126 -3.85 13.65 9.10
CA SER A 126 -4.06 14.96 9.75
C SER A 126 -2.82 15.39 10.52
N VAL A 127 -2.31 16.60 10.27
CA VAL A 127 -1.10 17.14 10.91
C VAL A 127 -1.42 18.41 11.69
N GLY A 128 -1.05 18.43 12.97
CA GLY A 128 -1.12 19.63 13.83
C GLY A 128 -2.52 19.92 14.38
N GLY A 129 -3.17 18.88 14.91
CA GLY A 129 -4.49 18.96 15.56
C GLY A 129 -4.61 19.95 16.71
#